data_AF-A0A329E7G7-F1
#
_entry.id   AF-A0A329E7G7-F1
#
_cell.length_a   1.000
_cell.length_b   1.000
_cell.length_c   1.000
_cell.angle_alpha   90.00
_cell.angle_beta   90.00
_cell.angle_gamma   90.00
#
_symmetry.space_group_name_H-M   'P 1'
#
loop_
_entity.id
_entity.type
_entity.pdbx_description
1 polymer ?
#
loop_
_entity_poly.entity_id
_entity_poly.type
_entity_poly.pdbx_seq_one_letter_code
_entity_poly.pdbx_strand_id
1 'polypeptide(L)'
;MLVRYLAALCAAFLVSLSAIAMDSSSLSLYGGALQFECTQDAQRVKLTAKTGKQFAAKIVASAASGNKMSYGFSNRSSLNLGFGVNDLPIRFEVISESEGTESFTLEAGCQLKSNTSS
;
A
#
# COMPACT_ATOMS: atom_id res chain seq x y z
N MET A 1 41.84 41.10 -25.88
CA MET A 1 40.52 40.50 -26.18
C MET A 1 40.40 39.26 -25.30
N LEU A 2 39.71 39.34 -24.15
CA LEU A 2 38.26 39.00 -24.00
C LEU A 2 37.99 37.64 -24.68
N VAL A 3 37.75 36.53 -24.00
CA VAL A 3 36.64 36.20 -23.05
C VAL A 3 37.11 34.96 -22.25
N ARG A 4 37.45 34.96 -20.96
CA ARG A 4 36.63 34.96 -19.72
C ARG A 4 35.38 34.06 -19.70
N TYR A 5 35.54 32.90 -19.02
CA TYR A 5 34.53 32.17 -18.22
C TYR A 5 33.28 31.59 -18.91
N LEU A 6 32.72 30.53 -18.29
CA LEU A 6 31.55 29.70 -18.65
C LEU A 6 31.86 28.55 -19.63
N ALA A 7 31.70 27.27 -19.32
CA ALA A 7 30.99 26.65 -18.21
C ALA A 7 31.62 25.27 -17.91
N ALA A 8 32.29 25.18 -16.77
CA ALA A 8 32.15 24.00 -15.94
C ALA A 8 30.66 23.88 -15.58
N LEU A 9 29.93 22.94 -16.17
CA LEU A 9 28.68 22.35 -15.67
C LEU A 9 28.11 21.43 -16.75
N CYS A 10 28.68 20.24 -16.91
CA CYS A 10 27.90 19.12 -17.44
C CYS A 10 28.33 17.78 -16.82
N ALA A 11 28.94 17.87 -15.64
CA ALA A 11 28.91 16.82 -14.64
C ALA A 11 27.86 17.25 -13.61
N ALA A 12 27.01 16.31 -13.18
CA ALA A 12 25.88 16.52 -12.27
C ALA A 12 24.57 17.01 -12.91
N PHE A 13 23.96 16.18 -13.74
CA PHE A 13 22.54 15.82 -13.54
C PHE A 13 22.19 14.57 -14.38
N LEU A 14 22.97 13.50 -14.24
CA LEU A 14 22.34 12.18 -14.29
C LEU A 14 21.49 12.13 -13.03
N VAL A 15 20.27 12.67 -13.12
CA VAL A 15 19.19 12.32 -12.21
C VAL A 15 19.19 10.82 -12.24
N SER A 16 19.67 10.24 -11.15
CA SER A 16 19.40 8.88 -10.77
C SER A 16 17.89 8.71 -10.86
N LEU A 17 17.43 8.31 -12.04
CA LEU A 17 16.13 7.70 -12.26
C LEU A 17 16.29 6.34 -11.58
N SER A 18 16.29 6.36 -10.25
CA SER A 18 15.94 5.19 -9.48
C SER A 18 14.53 4.88 -9.94
N ALA A 19 14.42 4.01 -10.93
CA ALA A 19 13.25 3.19 -11.12
C ALA A 19 13.02 2.57 -9.75
N ILE A 20 12.16 3.21 -8.97
CA ILE A 20 11.70 2.68 -7.70
C ILE A 20 11.05 1.39 -8.14
N ALA A 21 11.69 0.25 -7.87
CA ALA A 21 11.10 -1.04 -8.12
C ALA A 21 9.75 -1.00 -7.42
N MET A 22 8.66 -0.98 -8.21
CA MET A 22 7.32 -1.05 -7.67
C MET A 22 7.13 -2.50 -7.24
N ASP A 23 7.57 -2.82 -6.03
CA ASP A 23 7.28 -4.11 -5.42
C ASP A 23 5.77 -4.20 -5.24
N SER A 24 5.14 -5.01 -6.09
CA SER A 24 3.72 -5.30 -6.02
C SER A 24 3.54 -6.68 -5.39
N SER A 25 2.88 -6.74 -4.25
CA SER A 25 2.40 -7.99 -3.69
C SER A 25 0.88 -8.02 -3.68
N SER A 26 0.33 -9.24 -3.67
CA SER A 26 -1.11 -9.45 -3.53
C SER A 26 -1.43 -10.45 -2.43
N LEU A 27 -2.53 -10.23 -1.74
CA LEU A 27 -3.08 -11.13 -0.73
C LEU A 27 -4.58 -11.34 -1.00
N SER A 28 -5.04 -12.59 -0.95
CA SER A 28 -6.45 -12.93 -1.10
C SER A 28 -7.03 -13.39 0.24
N LEU A 29 -8.18 -12.84 0.62
CA LEU A 29 -8.95 -13.24 1.81
C LEU A 29 -10.27 -13.90 1.36
N TYR A 30 -10.92 -14.64 2.26
CA TYR A 30 -12.26 -15.21 2.04
C TYR A 30 -12.36 -16.02 0.73
N GLY A 31 -11.39 -16.90 0.50
CA GLY A 31 -11.33 -17.73 -0.72
C GLY A 31 -11.21 -16.92 -2.02
N GLY A 32 -10.73 -15.68 -1.97
CA GLY A 32 -10.54 -14.82 -3.14
C GLY A 32 -11.70 -13.85 -3.42
N ALA A 33 -12.70 -13.77 -2.55
CA ALA A 33 -13.76 -12.76 -2.68
C ALA A 33 -13.23 -11.33 -2.52
N LEU A 34 -12.15 -11.16 -1.76
CA LEU A 34 -11.45 -9.89 -1.57
C LEU A 34 -9.95 -10.07 -1.82
N GLN A 35 -9.40 -9.27 -2.73
CA GLN A 35 -7.99 -9.27 -3.07
C GLN A 35 -7.38 -7.91 -2.74
N PHE A 36 -6.27 -7.93 -2.03
CA PHE A 36 -5.45 -6.77 -1.73
C PHE A 36 -4.24 -6.75 -2.63
N GLU A 37 -3.90 -5.56 -3.12
CA GLU A 37 -2.69 -5.29 -3.87
C GLU A 37 -1.99 -4.08 -3.24
N CYS A 38 -0.68 -4.17 -3.07
CA CYS A 38 0.11 -3.06 -2.56
C CYS A 38 1.02 -2.48 -3.64
N THR A 39 1.16 -1.16 -3.63
CA THR A 39 2.23 -0.46 -4.35
C THR A 39 2.87 0.56 -3.43
N GLN A 40 4.19 0.64 -3.40
CA GLN A 40 4.94 1.56 -2.55
C GLN A 40 5.89 2.42 -3.40
N ASP A 41 5.95 3.71 -3.07
CA ASP A 41 6.98 4.64 -3.54
C ASP A 41 7.88 5.06 -2.35
N ALA A 42 8.81 6.00 -2.57
CA ALA A 42 9.76 6.43 -1.54
C ALA A 42 9.11 7.07 -0.30
N GLN A 43 7.87 7.55 -0.39
CA GLN A 43 7.21 8.30 0.69
C GLN A 43 5.84 7.73 1.08
N ARG A 44 5.21 6.94 0.20
CA ARG A 44 3.83 6.50 0.37
C ARG A 44 3.66 5.03 0.05
N VAL A 45 2.68 4.45 0.73
CA VAL A 45 2.19 3.10 0.49
C VAL A 45 0.72 3.21 0.10
N LYS A 46 0.35 2.59 -1.02
CA LYS A 46 -1.05 2.48 -1.47
C LYS A 46 -1.47 1.02 -1.40
N LEU A 47 -2.54 0.76 -0.65
CA LEU A 47 -3.21 -0.53 -0.60
C LEU A 47 -4.52 -0.44 -1.39
N THR A 48 -4.71 -1.34 -2.35
CA THR A 48 -5.91 -1.44 -3.17
C THR A 48 -6.65 -2.72 -2.79
N ALA A 49 -7.86 -2.61 -2.27
CA ALA A 49 -8.76 -3.74 -2.11
C ALA A 49 -9.65 -3.84 -3.36
N LYS A 50 -9.78 -5.04 -3.94
CA LYS A 50 -10.62 -5.33 -5.10
C LYS A 50 -11.54 -6.51 -4.78
N THR A 51 -12.76 -6.46 -5.30
CA THR A 51 -13.70 -7.58 -5.22
C THR A 51 -14.30 -7.88 -6.58
N GLY A 52 -14.47 -9.18 -6.88
CA GLY A 52 -15.11 -9.66 -8.10
C GLY A 52 -16.63 -9.84 -7.97
N LYS A 53 -17.21 -9.63 -6.77
CA LYS A 53 -18.64 -9.86 -6.48
C LYS A 53 -19.18 -8.76 -5.57
N GLN A 54 -20.49 -8.75 -5.32
CA GLN A 54 -21.05 -7.93 -4.24
C GLN A 54 -20.48 -8.42 -2.90
N PHE A 55 -19.57 -7.65 -2.34
CA PHE A 55 -18.91 -7.95 -1.08
C PHE A 55 -19.04 -6.75 -0.14
N ALA A 56 -19.37 -7.03 1.12
CA ALA A 56 -19.53 -6.03 2.15
C ALA A 56 -18.60 -6.36 3.32
N ALA A 57 -17.69 -5.44 3.65
CA ALA A 57 -16.82 -5.55 4.80
C ALA A 57 -16.48 -4.18 5.40
N LYS A 58 -16.04 -4.19 6.64
CA LYS A 58 -15.38 -3.07 7.30
C LYS A 58 -13.89 -3.37 7.37
N ILE A 59 -13.06 -2.44 6.92
CA ILE A 59 -11.60 -2.53 7.00
C ILE A 59 -11.12 -1.53 8.04
N VAL A 60 -10.46 -2.04 9.07
CA VAL A 60 -9.82 -1.24 10.13
C VAL A 60 -8.31 -1.34 9.94
N ALA A 61 -7.65 -0.19 9.78
CA ALA A 61 -6.21 -0.08 9.66
C ALA A 61 -5.63 0.56 10.92
N SER A 62 -4.60 -0.05 11.49
CA SER A 62 -3.84 0.45 12.65
C SER A 62 -2.37 0.54 12.29
N ALA A 63 -1.87 1.76 12.12
CA ALA A 63 -0.49 2.05 11.78
C ALA A 63 0.43 2.03 13.01
N ALA A 64 1.71 1.74 12.80
CA ALA A 64 2.73 1.81 13.84
C ALA A 64 2.93 3.22 14.40
N SER A 65 2.64 4.25 13.60
CA SER A 65 2.62 5.66 14.02
C SER A 65 1.52 5.99 15.06
N GLY A 66 0.61 5.06 15.31
CA GLY A 66 -0.58 5.25 16.15
C GLY A 66 -1.81 5.70 15.39
N ASN A 67 -1.68 6.02 14.09
CA ASN A 67 -2.82 6.37 13.25
C ASN A 67 -3.78 5.19 13.11
N LYS A 68 -5.08 5.44 13.27
CA LYS A 68 -6.14 4.45 13.08
C LYS A 68 -7.18 4.96 12.11
N MET A 69 -7.59 4.10 11.18
CA MET A 69 -8.61 4.43 10.19
C MET A 69 -9.58 3.27 10.04
N SER A 70 -10.82 3.58 9.67
CA SER A 70 -11.88 2.60 9.46
C SER A 70 -12.67 2.95 8.22
N TYR A 71 -12.85 1.99 7.32
CA TYR A 71 -13.53 2.17 6.05
C TYR A 71 -14.58 1.09 5.84
N GLY A 72 -15.79 1.53 5.48
CA GLY A 72 -16.82 0.64 4.96
C GLY A 72 -16.57 0.37 3.48
N PHE A 73 -16.57 -0.91 3.11
CA PHE A 73 -16.44 -1.39 1.75
C PHE A 73 -17.69 -2.20 1.40
N SER A 74 -18.66 -1.60 0.74
CA SER A 74 -19.90 -2.27 0.34
C SER A 74 -20.32 -1.81 -1.05
N ASN A 75 -20.76 -2.75 -1.90
CA ASN A 75 -21.22 -2.51 -3.27
C ASN A 75 -20.24 -1.70 -4.13
N ARG A 76 -18.93 -1.91 -3.93
CA ARG A 76 -17.85 -1.30 -4.71
C ARG A 76 -16.94 -2.38 -5.25
N SER A 77 -16.45 -2.23 -6.47
CA SER A 77 -15.47 -3.13 -7.06
C SER A 77 -14.06 -2.91 -6.55
N SER A 78 -13.76 -1.72 -6.00
CA SER A 78 -12.44 -1.40 -5.45
C SER A 78 -12.45 -0.29 -4.39
N LEU A 79 -11.44 -0.29 -3.52
CA LEU A 79 -11.13 0.73 -2.52
C LEU A 79 -9.62 0.96 -2.48
N ASN A 80 -9.21 2.23 -2.54
CA ASN A 80 -7.81 2.63 -2.40
C ASN A 80 -7.60 3.27 -1.03
N LEU A 81 -6.59 2.80 -0.31
CA LEU A 81 -6.15 3.32 0.98
C LEU A 81 -4.70 3.78 0.86
N GLY A 82 -4.43 5.02 1.26
CA GLY A 82 -3.09 5.63 1.19
C GLY A 82 -2.53 5.86 2.59
N PHE A 83 -1.25 5.54 2.76
CA PHE A 83 -0.51 5.69 4.02
C PHE A 83 0.88 6.27 3.75
N GLY A 84 1.50 6.87 4.76
CA GLY A 84 2.93 7.22 4.69
C GLY A 84 3.80 5.99 4.93
N VAL A 85 5.02 5.96 4.39
CA VAL A 85 5.98 4.88 4.72
C VAL A 85 6.31 4.81 6.21
N ASN A 86 6.21 5.93 6.93
CA ASN A 86 6.39 6.01 8.37
C ASN A 86 5.23 5.41 9.18
N ASP A 87 4.10 5.10 8.53
CA ASP A 87 2.98 4.41 9.17
C ASP A 87 3.19 2.89 9.24
N LEU A 88 4.17 2.36 8.49
CA LEU A 88 4.49 0.93 8.47
C LEU A 88 5.18 0.45 9.76
N PRO A 89 4.96 -0.81 10.17
CA PRO A 89 3.97 -1.73 9.62
C PRO A 89 2.53 -1.33 9.96
N ILE A 90 1.58 -1.68 9.09
CA ILE A 90 0.15 -1.40 9.28
C ILE A 90 -0.59 -2.71 9.44
N ARG A 91 -1.30 -2.87 10.57
CA ARG A 91 -2.18 -4.01 10.80
C ARG A 91 -3.57 -3.70 10.26
N PHE A 92 -4.10 -4.62 9.46
CA PHE A 92 -5.44 -4.57 8.92
C PHE A 92 -6.31 -5.66 9.53
N GLU A 93 -7.50 -5.27 9.97
CA GLU A 93 -8.58 -6.18 10.32
C GLU A 93 -9.72 -5.95 9.31
N VAL A 94 -10.10 -7.02 8.62
CA VAL A 94 -11.21 -7.03 7.66
C VAL A 94 -12.33 -7.81 8.30
N ILE A 95 -13.49 -7.18 8.42
CA ILE A 95 -14.65 -7.72 9.14
C ILE A 95 -15.80 -7.82 8.13
N SER A 96 -16.17 -9.04 7.78
CA SER A 96 -17.36 -9.35 6.98
C SER A 96 -18.41 -9.98 7.87
N GLU A 97 -19.67 -9.56 7.76
CA GLU A 97 -20.76 -10.19 8.52
C GLU A 97 -21.03 -11.63 8.05
N SER A 98 -20.78 -11.94 6.78
CA SER A 98 -21.03 -13.28 6.21
C SER A 98 -19.85 -14.23 6.32
N GLU A 99 -18.62 -13.71 6.34
CA GLU A 99 -17.39 -14.52 6.29
C GLU A 99 -16.58 -14.48 7.59
N GLY A 100 -16.90 -13.56 8.51
CA GLY A 100 -16.15 -13.33 9.75
C GLY A 100 -14.98 -12.35 9.60
N THR A 101 -14.06 -12.41 10.55
CA THR A 101 -12.92 -11.48 10.64
C THR A 101 -11.63 -12.16 10.20
N GLU A 102 -10.95 -11.58 9.22
CA GLU A 102 -9.58 -11.93 8.84
C GLU A 102 -8.65 -10.75 9.13
N SER A 103 -7.37 -11.02 9.39
CA SER A 103 -6.40 -9.95 9.62
C SER A 103 -5.08 -10.23 8.91
N PHE A 104 -4.39 -9.16 8.54
CA PHE A 104 -3.09 -9.21 7.89
C PHE A 104 -2.27 -7.98 8.25
N THR A 105 -0.97 -8.04 7.98
CA THR A 105 -0.04 -6.93 8.18
C THR A 105 0.56 -6.53 6.83
N LEU A 106 0.67 -5.23 6.62
CA LEU A 106 1.42 -4.62 5.53
C LEU A 106 2.74 -4.10 6.09
N GLU A 107 3.84 -4.71 5.66
CA GLU A 107 5.21 -4.33 6.02
C GLU A 107 5.85 -3.46 4.91
N ALA A 108 7.05 -2.96 5.19
CA ALA A 108 7.86 -2.25 4.20
C ALA A 108 8.17 -3.11 2.96
N GLY A 109 8.31 -2.44 1.81
CA GLY A 109 8.50 -3.12 0.53
C GLY A 109 7.21 -3.81 0.06
N CYS A 110 6.06 -3.29 0.48
CA CYS A 110 4.75 -3.85 0.16
C CYS A 110 4.61 -5.34 0.51
N GLN A 111 5.14 -5.85 1.63
CA GLN A 111 4.93 -7.26 1.98
C GLN A 111 3.61 -7.44 2.75
N LEU A 112 2.66 -8.18 2.16
CA LEU A 112 1.39 -8.53 2.78
C LEU A 112 1.49 -9.90 3.47
N LYS A 113 1.27 -9.97 4.78
CA LYS A 113 1.36 -11.20 5.58
C LYS A 113 0.04 -11.48 6.29
N SER A 114 -0.59 -12.63 6.02
CA SER A 114 -1.79 -13.03 6.76
C SER A 114 -1.44 -13.31 8.22
N ASN A 115 -2.28 -12.82 9.12
CA ASN A 115 -2.22 -13.13 10.54
C ASN A 115 -3.30 -14.19 10.82
N THR A 116 -3.17 -15.35 10.18
CA THR A 116 -3.97 -16.53 10.50
C THR A 116 -3.37 -17.17 11.75
N SER A 117 -4.11 -17.12 12.86
CA SER A 117 -3.82 -17.99 14.01
C SER A 117 -4.13 -19.42 13.57
N SER A 118 -3.10 -20.21 13.31
CA SER A 118 -3.19 -21.67 13.15
C SER A 118 -3.79 -22.34 14.38
#